data_AF-A0A8T6TVT1-F1
#
_entry.id   AF-A0A8T6TVT1-F1
#
_cell.length_a   1.000
_cell.length_b   1.000
_cell.length_c   1.000
_cell.angle_alpha   90.00
_cell.angle_beta   90.00
_cell.angle_gamma   90.00
#
_symmetry.space_group_name_H-M   'P 1'
#
loop_
_entity.id
_entity.type
_entity.pdbx_description
1 polymer ?
#
loop_
_entity_poly.entity_id
_entity_poly.type
_entity_poly.pdbx_seq_one_letter_code
_entity_poly.pdbx_strand_id
1 'polypeptide(L)' 'MAKSAFVTGGTGFIGINLVKQLVDKDWDVTALHRAQSDLSTIKQLPVTLVE' A
#
# COMPACT_ATOMS: atom_id res chain seq x y z
N MET A 1 -19.04 -6.54 2.01
CA MET A 1 -17.64 -7.02 2.13
C MET A 1 -16.77 -5.98 1.45
N ALA A 2 -15.77 -5.43 2.14
CA ALA A 2 -14.78 -4.54 1.51
C ALA A 2 -13.95 -5.37 0.52
N LYS A 3 -13.59 -4.78 -0.62
CA LYS A 3 -12.73 -5.44 -1.61
C LYS A 3 -11.29 -5.42 -1.09
N SER A 4 -10.51 -6.46 -1.35
CA SER A 4 -9.12 -6.55 -0.92
C SER A 4 -8.14 -6.44 -2.09
N ALA A 5 -7.00 -5.81 -1.85
CA ALA A 5 -5.91 -5.69 -2.83
C ALA A 5 -4.56 -6.01 -2.19
N PHE A 6 -3.78 -6.85 -2.86
CA PHE A 6 -2.37 -7.08 -2.55
C PHE A 6 -1.51 -6.33 -3.57
N VAL A 7 -0.78 -5.32 -3.13
CA VAL A 7 0.01 -4.44 -4.01
C VAL A 7 1.50 -4.74 -3.85
N THR A 8 2.12 -5.23 -4.91
CA THR A 8 3.57 -5.36 -4.99
C THR A 8 4.22 -4.03 -5.34
N GLY A 9 5.39 -3.76 -4.77
CA GLY A 9 6.07 -2.48 -4.99
C GLY A 9 5.27 -1.28 -4.47
N GLY A 10 4.49 -1.45 -3.39
CA GLY A 10 3.61 -0.41 -2.84
C GLY A 10 4.33 0.87 -2.43
N THR A 11 5.65 0.80 -2.21
CA THR A 11 6.52 1.94 -1.87
C THR A 11 7.09 2.66 -3.10
N GLY A 12 6.95 2.10 -4.30
CA GLY A 12 7.42 2.72 -5.55
C GLY A 12 6.50 3.84 -6.03
N PHE A 13 6.94 4.60 -7.04
CA PHE A 13 6.21 5.74 -7.59
C PHE A 13 4.76 5.42 -8.00
N ILE A 14 4.54 4.33 -8.75
CA ILE A 14 3.18 3.93 -9.16
C ILE A 14 2.45 3.29 -7.98
N GLY A 15 3.12 2.42 -7.23
CA GLY A 15 2.55 1.68 -6.11
C GLY A 15 1.90 2.59 -5.09
N ILE A 16 2.59 3.66 -4.67
CA ILE A 16 2.07 4.56 -3.64
C ILE A 16 0.82 5.32 -4.09
N ASN A 17 0.75 5.70 -5.37
CA ASN A 17 -0.40 6.39 -5.94
C ASN A 17 -1.59 5.43 -6.17
N LEU A 18 -1.32 4.17 -6.47
CA LEU A 18 -2.34 3.13 -6.54
C LEU A 18 -2.92 2.84 -5.15
N VAL A 19 -2.05 2.66 -4.14
CA VAL A 19 -2.45 2.40 -2.75
C VAL A 19 -3.35 3.51 -2.23
N LYS A 20 -3.00 4.78 -2.45
CA LYS A 20 -3.84 5.93 -2.08
C LYS A 20 -5.25 5.82 -2.68
N GLN A 21 -5.34 5.57 -3.99
CA GLN A 21 -6.63 5.44 -4.67
C GLN A 21 -7.46 4.24 -4.21
N LEU A 22 -6.82 3.13 -3.81
CA LEU A 22 -7.51 1.96 -3.28
C LEU A 22 -8.07 2.25 -1.89
N VAL A 23 -7.27 2.86 -1.02
CA VAL A 23 -7.70 3.32 0.31
C VAL A 23 -8.86 4.29 0.20
N ASP A 24 -8.78 5.29 -0.69
CA ASP A 24 -9.84 6.28 -0.91
C ASP A 24 -11.15 5.67 -1.43
N LYS A 25 -11.10 4.43 -1.93
CA LYS A 25 -12.25 3.65 -2.40
C LYS A 25 -12.70 2.58 -1.40
N ASP A 26 -12.27 2.69 -0.14
CA ASP A 26 -12.58 1.77 0.95
C ASP A 26 -12.14 0.31 0.69
N TRP A 27 -11.01 0.11 0.00
CA TRP A 27 -10.39 -1.21 -0.11
C TRP A 27 -9.52 -1.53 1.11
N ASP A 28 -9.49 -2.80 1.48
CA ASP A 28 -8.49 -3.34 2.40
C ASP A 28 -7.20 -3.65 1.63
N VAL A 29 -6.10 -2.98 1.98
CA VAL A 29 -4.86 -3.01 1.20
C VAL A 29 -3.71 -3.58 2.00
N THR A 30 -3.07 -4.60 1.42
CA THR A 30 -1.78 -5.13 1.87
C THR A 30 -0.70 -4.75 0.86
N ALA A 31 0.35 -4.07 1.31
CA ALA A 31 1.44 -3.62 0.46
C ALA A 31 2.75 -4.34 0.79
N LEU A 32 3.32 -5.01 -0.22
CA LEU A 32 4.63 -5.64 -0.16
C LEU A 32 5.73 -4.59 -0.35
N HIS A 33 6.70 -4.57 0.57
CA HIS A 33 7.91 -3.78 0.48
C HIS A 33 9.15 -4.65 0.62
N ARG A 34 10.34 -4.07 0.42
CA ARG A 34 11.61 -4.72 0.73
C ARG A 34 12.15 -4.16 2.05
N ALA A 35 13.04 -4.87 2.72
CA ALA A 35 13.67 -4.42 3.96
C ALA A 35 14.29 -3.01 3.89
N GLN A 36 14.85 -2.65 2.73
CA GLN A 36 15.52 -1.36 2.51
C GLN A 36 14.63 -0.28 1.87
N SER A 37 13.33 -0.53 1.68
CA SER A 37 12.42 0.47 1.12
C SER A 37 12.22 1.65 2.09
N ASP A 38 12.11 2.88 1.56
CA ASP A 38 11.60 4.00 2.34
C ASP A 38 10.10 3.83 2.59
N LEU A 39 9.73 3.73 3.87
CA LEU A 39 8.35 3.53 4.32
C LEU A 39 7.68 4.82 4.82
N SER A 40 8.39 5.95 4.79
CA SER A 40 7.94 7.22 5.36
C SER A 40 6.55 7.65 4.88
N THR A 41 6.28 7.47 3.59
CA THR A 41 5.01 7.86 2.97
C THR A 41 3.91 6.81 3.19
N ILE A 42 4.21 5.53 2.97
CA ILE A 42 3.17 4.48 3.02
C ILE A 42 2.66 4.20 4.43
N LYS A 43 3.48 4.44 5.47
CA LYS A 43 3.08 4.31 6.88
C LYS A 43 2.02 5.31 7.33
N GLN A 44 1.76 6.35 6.54
CA GLN A 44 0.72 7.34 6.80
C GLN A 44 -0.66 6.89 6.30
N LEU A 45 -0.72 5.78 5.55
CA LEU A 45 -1.93 5.23 4.97
C LEU A 45 -2.44 4.04 5.81
N PRO A 46 -3.77 3.81 5.89
CA PRO A 46 -4.36 2.69 6.61
C PRO A 46 -4.18 1.39 5.81
N VAL A 47 -2.96 0.86 5.79
CA VAL A 47 -2.60 -0.34 5.03
C VAL A 47 -1.82 -1.34 5.89
N THR A 48 -1.91 -2.61 5.53
CA THR A 48 -1.05 -3.66 6.10
C THR A 48 0.27 -3.70 5.33
N LEU A 49 1.41 -3.65 6.02
CA LEU A 49 2.73 -3.78 5.41
C LEU A 49 3.26 -5.20 5.59
N VAL A 50 3.78 -5.79 4.52
CA VAL A 50 4.45 -7.08 4.51
C VAL A 50 5.79 -6.98 3.77
N GLU A 51 6.74 -7.83 4.13
CA GLU A 51 8.10 -7.88 3.55
C GLU A 51 8.30 -9.15 2.70
#